data_AF-A0A060HN18-F1
#
_entry.id   AF-A0A060HN18-F1
#
_cell.length_a   1.000
_cell.length_b   1.000
_cell.length_c   1.000
_cell.angle_alpha   90.00
_cell.angle_beta   90.00
_cell.angle_gamma   90.00
#
_symmetry.space_group_name_H-M   'P 1'
#
loop_
_entity.id
_entity.type
_entity.pdbx_description
1 polymer ?
#
loop_
_entity_poly.entity_id
_entity_poly.type
_entity_poly.pdbx_seq_one_letter_code
_entity_poly.pdbx_strand_id
1 'polypeptide(L)'
;MKAEKLFFIYVARNDEWVRLQAEDWGYVSTMTRFFKWWVKRYYDFEIAVEADILPVIPGKLFDRMSLALFLRDHESRGKDVYHFYLTPFKPFFTDCKTEGYTTDHFGLAFWNRPKEGSEAKRNAMFAEENCPRISHVLSHEILRMQGRKKKEYFENVHDLWRQHKERGKPFLYFDSQFKRTTSDGCKYATIDASGL
;
A
#
# COMPACT_ATOMS: atom_id res chain seq x y z
N MET A 1 3.88 1.66 19.72
CA MET A 1 2.67 0.94 20.15
C MET A 1 2.24 0.05 19.00
N LYS A 2 1.60 -1.11 19.24
CA LYS A 2 1.12 -1.98 18.16
C LYS A 2 -0.30 -1.53 17.77
N ALA A 3 -0.57 -1.32 16.48
CA ALA A 3 -1.93 -1.10 16.03
C ALA A 3 -2.73 -2.41 16.10
N GLU A 4 -4.00 -2.32 16.48
CA GLU A 4 -4.90 -3.49 16.51
C GLU A 4 -5.34 -3.90 15.10
N LYS A 5 -5.33 -2.92 14.18
CA LYS A 5 -5.95 -3.03 12.86
C LYS A 5 -5.19 -2.21 11.81
N LEU A 6 -5.10 -2.76 10.61
CA LEU A 6 -4.66 -2.11 9.38
C LEU A 6 -5.89 -1.82 8.52
N PHE A 7 -6.03 -0.58 8.11
CA PHE A 7 -7.17 -0.10 7.34
C PHE A 7 -6.68 0.48 6.01
N PHE A 8 -6.92 -0.23 4.91
CA PHE A 8 -6.61 0.29 3.59
C PHE A 8 -7.69 1.28 3.14
N ILE A 9 -7.28 2.45 2.69
CA ILE A 9 -8.18 3.52 2.25
C ILE A 9 -7.92 3.78 0.78
N TYR A 10 -8.86 3.39 -0.08
CA TYR A 10 -8.81 3.67 -1.50
C TYR A 10 -9.28 5.10 -1.75
N VAL A 11 -8.35 6.01 -2.04
CA VAL A 11 -8.68 7.43 -2.19
C VAL A 11 -9.18 7.72 -3.60
N ALA A 12 -10.37 8.30 -3.70
CA ALA A 12 -11.00 8.68 -4.95
C ALA A 12 -11.47 10.13 -4.89
N ARG A 13 -11.51 10.82 -6.04
CA ARG A 13 -12.22 12.11 -6.11
C ARG A 13 -13.72 11.88 -5.99
N ASN A 14 -14.43 12.83 -5.39
CA ASN A 14 -15.86 12.68 -5.14
C ASN A 14 -16.73 12.55 -6.40
N ASP A 15 -16.26 13.06 -7.54
CA ASP A 15 -16.92 12.91 -8.84
C ASP A 15 -16.63 11.56 -9.53
N GLU A 16 -15.68 10.77 -9.02
CA GLU A 16 -15.22 9.52 -9.65
C GLU A 16 -15.39 8.27 -8.79
N TRP A 17 -15.63 8.41 -7.47
CA TRP A 17 -15.56 7.29 -6.54
C TRP A 17 -16.52 6.15 -6.88
N VAL A 18 -17.72 6.43 -7.39
CA VAL A 18 -18.71 5.41 -7.79
C VAL A 18 -18.16 4.55 -8.92
N ARG A 19 -17.57 5.17 -9.95
CA ARG A 19 -16.95 4.47 -11.08
C ARG A 19 -15.75 3.66 -10.61
N LEU A 20 -14.88 4.26 -9.81
CA LEU A 20 -13.67 3.58 -9.30
C LEU A 20 -14.02 2.41 -8.38
N GLN A 21 -15.07 2.54 -7.58
CA GLN A 21 -15.62 1.43 -6.79
C GLN A 21 -16.08 0.29 -7.71
N ALA A 22 -16.90 0.59 -8.73
CA ALA A 22 -17.38 -0.43 -9.66
C ALA A 22 -16.25 -1.15 -10.41
N GLU A 23 -15.20 -0.41 -10.81
CA GLU A 23 -14.13 -0.93 -11.67
C GLU A 23 -12.96 -1.58 -10.91
N ASP A 24 -12.66 -1.14 -9.70
CA ASP A 24 -11.41 -1.51 -9.01
C ASP A 24 -11.63 -2.23 -7.68
N TRP A 25 -12.81 -2.11 -7.06
CA TRP A 25 -13.03 -2.61 -5.70
C TRP A 25 -12.86 -4.12 -5.57
N GLY A 26 -13.21 -4.89 -6.61
CA GLY A 26 -12.97 -6.32 -6.64
C GLY A 26 -11.48 -6.67 -6.50
N TYR A 27 -10.60 -5.90 -7.14
CA TYR A 27 -9.15 -6.07 -6.98
C TYR A 27 -8.69 -5.59 -5.61
N VAL A 28 -9.03 -4.35 -5.21
CA VAL A 28 -8.59 -3.75 -3.95
C VAL A 28 -8.99 -4.62 -2.75
N SER A 29 -10.24 -5.09 -2.69
CA SER A 29 -10.73 -5.94 -1.60
C SER A 29 -10.03 -7.31 -1.53
N THR A 30 -9.69 -7.92 -2.68
CA THR A 30 -8.96 -9.19 -2.68
C THR A 30 -7.48 -9.00 -2.36
N MET A 31 -6.90 -7.86 -2.76
CA MET A 31 -5.54 -7.44 -2.42
C MET A 31 -5.37 -7.19 -0.91
N THR A 32 -6.35 -6.60 -0.22
CA THR A 32 -6.22 -6.39 1.24
C THR A 32 -6.20 -7.71 2.00
N ARG A 33 -6.99 -8.70 1.56
CA ARG A 33 -6.91 -10.08 2.08
C ARG A 33 -5.56 -10.73 1.80
N PHE A 34 -5.00 -10.49 0.62
CA PHE A 34 -3.65 -10.95 0.29
C PHE A 34 -2.62 -10.34 1.23
N PHE A 35 -2.67 -9.02 1.48
CA PHE A 35 -1.73 -8.38 2.41
C PHE A 35 -1.90 -8.87 3.84
N LYS A 36 -3.13 -9.12 4.32
CA LYS A 36 -3.34 -9.79 5.61
C LYS A 36 -2.56 -11.11 5.70
N TRP A 37 -2.69 -11.95 4.67
CA TRP A 37 -1.98 -13.21 4.59
C TRP A 37 -0.47 -13.02 4.50
N TRP A 38 0.01 -12.10 3.65
CA TRP A 38 1.43 -11.83 3.43
C TRP A 38 2.11 -11.35 4.70
N VAL A 39 1.49 -10.42 5.43
CA VAL A 39 2.00 -9.91 6.71
C VAL A 39 2.17 -11.05 7.72
N LYS A 40 1.16 -11.91 7.87
CA LYS A 40 1.27 -13.10 8.74
C LYS A 40 2.35 -14.06 8.25
N ARG A 41 2.43 -14.33 6.95
CA ARG A 41 3.33 -15.34 6.38
C ARG A 41 4.80 -14.96 6.42
N TYR A 42 5.12 -13.67 6.21
CA TYR A 42 6.49 -13.18 6.03
C TYR A 42 7.02 -12.42 7.25
N TYR A 43 6.16 -11.90 8.12
CA TYR A 43 6.59 -11.20 9.35
C TYR A 43 6.18 -11.94 10.63
N ASP A 44 5.40 -13.02 10.53
CA ASP A 44 4.72 -13.63 11.69
C ASP A 44 3.93 -12.60 12.53
N PHE A 45 3.33 -11.62 11.84
CA PHE A 45 2.60 -10.53 12.48
C PHE A 45 1.10 -10.67 12.22
N GLU A 46 0.32 -10.76 13.30
CA GLU A 46 -1.13 -10.80 13.21
C GLU A 46 -1.72 -9.41 13.44
N ILE A 47 -2.53 -8.98 12.47
CA ILE A 47 -3.28 -7.73 12.47
C ILE A 47 -4.61 -7.94 11.75
N ALA A 48 -5.69 -7.32 12.26
CA ALA A 48 -6.95 -7.25 11.52
C ALA A 48 -6.76 -6.37 10.28
N VAL A 49 -7.35 -6.74 9.15
CA VAL A 49 -7.26 -5.95 7.91
C VAL A 49 -8.63 -5.66 7.37
N GLU A 50 -8.90 -4.39 7.12
CA GLU A 50 -10.13 -3.91 6.48
C GLU A 50 -9.79 -2.92 5.35
N ALA A 51 -10.82 -2.59 4.56
CA ALA A 51 -10.71 -1.67 3.45
C ALA A 51 -11.95 -0.77 3.36
N ASP A 52 -11.76 0.49 2.96
CA ASP A 52 -12.82 1.45 2.62
C ASP A 52 -12.38 2.29 1.42
N ILE A 53 -13.32 3.06 0.87
CA ILE A 53 -13.07 4.08 -0.14
C ILE A 53 -13.28 5.43 0.52
N LEU A 54 -12.37 6.37 0.30
CA LEU A 54 -12.50 7.76 0.75
C LEU A 54 -12.79 8.67 -0.46
N PRO A 55 -14.04 9.11 -0.66
CA PRO A 55 -14.38 10.17 -1.61
C PRO A 55 -13.88 11.53 -1.09
N VAL A 56 -13.00 12.17 -1.85
CA VAL A 56 -12.47 13.50 -1.54
C VAL A 56 -13.30 14.56 -2.27
N ILE A 57 -14.05 15.36 -1.50
CA ILE A 57 -14.88 16.47 -2.02
C ILE A 57 -13.99 17.72 -2.18
N PRO A 58 -13.81 18.26 -3.39
CA PRO A 58 -13.08 19.52 -3.58
C PRO A 58 -13.96 20.72 -3.18
N GLY A 59 -13.53 21.61 -2.27
CA GLY A 59 -14.40 22.70 -1.80
C GLY A 59 -13.79 23.97 -1.16
N LYS A 60 -12.62 23.98 -0.51
CA LYS A 60 -11.92 25.16 0.09
C LYS A 60 -10.39 24.96 0.17
N LEU A 61 -9.66 26.02 0.56
CA LEU A 61 -8.21 26.29 0.40
C LEU A 61 -7.19 25.20 0.86
N PHE A 62 -7.61 24.04 1.34
CA PHE A 62 -6.76 22.89 1.72
C PHE A 62 -7.19 21.56 1.08
N ASP A 63 -8.11 21.59 0.11
CA ASP A 63 -8.75 20.40 -0.49
C ASP A 63 -8.00 19.84 -1.71
N ARG A 64 -6.73 20.19 -1.86
CA ARG A 64 -5.86 19.43 -2.75
C ARG A 64 -5.57 18.11 -2.06
N MET A 65 -5.81 17.00 -2.77
CA MET A 65 -5.32 15.68 -2.38
C MET A 65 -3.83 15.80 -2.06
N SER A 66 -3.51 15.81 -0.76
CA SER A 66 -2.21 16.19 -0.22
C SER A 66 -1.95 15.40 1.05
N LEU A 67 -0.67 15.29 1.43
CA LEU A 67 -0.29 14.61 2.66
C LEU A 67 -0.97 15.24 3.89
N ALA A 68 -1.09 16.57 3.94
CA ALA A 68 -1.72 17.28 5.05
C ALA A 68 -3.21 16.91 5.23
N LEU A 69 -3.95 16.71 4.12
CA LEU A 69 -5.33 16.24 4.17
C LEU A 69 -5.42 14.85 4.82
N PHE A 70 -4.58 13.91 4.39
CA PHE A 70 -4.65 12.53 4.90
C PHE A 70 -4.12 12.38 6.32
N LEU A 71 -3.15 13.20 6.74
CA LEU A 71 -2.73 13.24 8.13
C LEU A 71 -3.88 13.68 9.05
N ARG A 72 -4.68 14.68 8.63
CA ARG A 72 -5.89 15.11 9.38
C ARG A 72 -6.96 14.02 9.40
N ASP A 73 -7.22 13.38 8.26
CA ASP A 73 -8.17 12.27 8.19
C ASP A 73 -7.72 11.11 9.11
N HIS A 74 -6.44 10.75 9.08
CA HIS A 74 -5.83 9.76 9.97
C HIS A 74 -6.03 10.11 11.46
N GLU A 75 -5.73 11.35 11.85
CA GLU A 75 -5.95 11.81 13.23
C GLU A 75 -7.42 11.71 13.65
N SER A 76 -8.35 12.01 12.75
CA SER A 76 -9.80 11.92 13.02
C SER A 76 -10.32 10.48 13.16
N ARG A 77 -9.66 9.52 12.51
CA ARG A 77 -10.04 8.09 12.54
C ARG A 77 -9.43 7.33 13.72
N GLY A 78 -8.57 7.98 14.51
CA GLY A 78 -7.93 7.41 15.69
C GLY A 78 -6.52 6.86 15.43
N LYS A 79 -5.64 7.05 16.41
CA LYS A 79 -4.21 6.76 16.30
C LYS A 79 -3.84 5.30 16.60
N ASP A 80 -4.79 4.50 17.09
CA ASP A 80 -4.59 3.07 17.40
C ASP A 80 -4.81 2.16 16.18
N VAL A 81 -5.23 2.75 15.06
CA VAL A 81 -5.45 2.06 13.77
C VAL A 81 -4.38 2.50 12.79
N TYR A 82 -3.73 1.53 12.16
CA TYR A 82 -2.82 1.78 11.06
C TYR A 82 -3.62 2.10 9.78
N HIS A 83 -3.64 3.36 9.37
CA HIS A 83 -4.32 3.79 8.16
C HIS A 83 -3.35 3.79 6.97
N PHE A 84 -3.71 3.08 5.90
CA PHE A 84 -2.88 2.95 4.70
C PHE A 84 -3.61 3.51 3.47
N TYR A 85 -3.18 4.66 2.98
CA TYR A 85 -3.81 5.39 1.90
C TYR A 85 -3.26 4.99 0.53
N LEU A 86 -4.15 4.55 -0.36
CA LEU A 86 -3.88 4.29 -1.77
C LEU A 86 -4.26 5.55 -2.55
N THR A 87 -3.27 6.36 -2.93
CA THR A 87 -3.51 7.75 -3.39
C THR A 87 -3.28 7.93 -4.88
N PRO A 88 -4.09 8.71 -5.60
CA PRO A 88 -3.94 8.89 -7.05
C PRO A 88 -2.82 9.86 -7.44
N PHE A 89 -1.94 10.26 -6.50
CA PHE A 89 -0.83 11.17 -6.76
C PHE A 89 0.42 10.73 -6.02
N LYS A 90 1.59 11.14 -6.54
CA LYS A 90 2.87 10.91 -5.85
C LYS A 90 3.08 12.00 -4.80
N PRO A 91 3.33 11.66 -3.53
CA PRO A 91 3.65 12.66 -2.52
C PRO A 91 4.99 13.35 -2.86
N PHE A 92 5.01 14.69 -2.88
CA PHE A 92 6.15 15.48 -3.36
C PHE A 92 7.33 15.61 -2.37
N PHE A 93 7.15 15.21 -1.12
CA PHE A 93 8.18 15.25 -0.07
C PHE A 93 8.01 14.07 0.88
N THR A 94 8.75 12.99 0.64
CA THR A 94 8.67 11.77 1.45
C THR A 94 10.02 11.25 1.87
N ASP A 95 10.03 10.57 3.01
CA ASP A 95 11.16 9.84 3.59
C ASP A 95 11.59 8.66 2.70
N CYS A 96 10.62 8.03 2.04
CA CYS A 96 10.82 7.16 0.89
C CYS A 96 10.70 7.99 -0.40
N LYS A 97 11.79 8.65 -0.83
CA LYS A 97 11.86 9.53 -2.03
C LYS A 97 11.27 8.93 -3.32
N THR A 98 11.06 7.62 -3.35
CA THR A 98 10.73 6.88 -4.57
C THR A 98 9.24 6.59 -4.72
N GLU A 99 8.43 6.34 -3.67
CA GLU A 99 7.08 5.79 -3.91
C GLU A 99 5.99 5.97 -2.83
N GLY A 100 6.29 6.51 -1.64
CA GLY A 100 5.30 6.58 -0.55
C GLY A 100 5.80 7.34 0.68
N TYR A 101 4.94 7.46 1.69
CA TYR A 101 5.24 8.12 2.97
C TYR A 101 4.81 7.22 4.12
N THR A 102 5.60 7.17 5.19
CA THR A 102 5.23 6.44 6.42
C THR A 102 5.52 7.25 7.68
N THR A 103 4.64 7.13 8.66
CA THR A 103 4.86 7.58 10.05
C THR A 103 4.02 6.70 10.97
N ASP A 104 4.04 6.97 12.27
CA ASP A 104 3.35 6.17 13.27
C ASP A 104 1.87 5.93 12.90
N HIS A 105 1.53 4.67 12.61
CA HIS A 105 0.19 4.22 12.23
C HIS A 105 -0.38 4.90 10.97
N PHE A 106 0.48 5.43 10.11
CA PHE A 106 0.10 6.08 8.86
C PHE A 106 1.02 5.65 7.72
N GLY A 107 0.43 5.22 6.63
CA GLY A 107 1.14 4.80 5.42
C GLY A 107 0.44 5.36 4.21
N LEU A 108 1.20 5.74 3.21
CA LEU A 108 0.67 6.27 1.96
C LEU A 108 1.50 5.74 0.81
N ALA A 109 0.82 5.15 -0.17
CA ALA A 109 1.44 4.72 -1.42
C ALA A 109 0.76 5.40 -2.59
N PHE A 110 1.55 5.74 -3.61
CA PHE A 110 0.99 6.11 -4.90
C PHE A 110 0.29 4.89 -5.51
N TRP A 111 -0.98 5.03 -5.83
CA TRP A 111 -1.79 4.07 -6.55
C TRP A 111 -1.80 4.47 -8.02
N ASN A 112 -0.95 3.82 -8.83
CA ASN A 112 -0.95 4.05 -10.25
C ASN A 112 -2.16 3.35 -10.87
N ARG A 113 -3.03 4.12 -11.51
CA ARG A 113 -4.20 3.62 -12.20
C ARG A 113 -4.15 4.04 -13.67
N PRO A 114 -4.13 3.09 -14.63
CA PRO A 114 -4.24 3.44 -16.03
C PRO A 114 -5.58 4.14 -16.32
N LYS A 115 -5.54 5.16 -17.17
CA LYS A 115 -6.76 5.84 -17.64
C LYS A 115 -7.55 4.97 -18.61
N GLU A 116 -6.87 4.10 -19.35
CA GLU A 116 -7.43 3.27 -20.41
C GLU A 116 -6.92 1.84 -20.32
N GLY A 117 -7.72 0.88 -20.77
CA GLY A 117 -7.35 -0.54 -20.84
C GLY A 117 -8.43 -1.47 -20.31
N SER A 118 -8.32 -2.75 -20.68
CA SER A 118 -9.18 -3.78 -20.14
C SER A 118 -8.92 -3.98 -18.64
N GLU A 119 -9.90 -4.56 -17.94
CA GLU A 119 -9.73 -4.96 -16.54
C GLU A 119 -8.48 -5.82 -16.32
N ALA A 120 -8.20 -6.75 -17.23
CA ALA A 120 -7.01 -7.60 -17.15
C ALA A 120 -5.70 -6.79 -17.18
N LYS A 121 -5.58 -5.81 -18.09
CA LYS A 121 -4.40 -4.94 -18.16
C LYS A 121 -4.27 -4.05 -16.92
N ARG A 122 -5.39 -3.54 -16.41
CA ARG A 122 -5.43 -2.73 -15.19
C ARG A 122 -4.97 -3.55 -13.97
N ASN A 123 -5.49 -4.76 -13.82
CA ASN A 123 -5.13 -5.67 -12.74
C ASN A 123 -3.66 -6.10 -12.81
N ALA A 124 -3.11 -6.33 -14.02
CA ALA A 124 -1.69 -6.61 -14.19
C ALA A 124 -0.82 -5.44 -13.69
N MET A 125 -1.16 -4.20 -14.03
CA MET A 125 -0.42 -3.03 -13.51
C MET A 125 -0.57 -2.86 -12.00
N PHE A 126 -1.73 -3.16 -11.43
CA PHE A 126 -1.90 -3.16 -9.97
C PHE A 126 -1.00 -4.21 -9.31
N ALA A 127 -0.86 -5.39 -9.91
CA ALA A 127 0.00 -6.45 -9.43
C ALA A 127 1.48 -6.06 -9.52
N GLU A 128 1.93 -5.52 -10.65
CA GLU A 128 3.34 -5.27 -10.95
C GLU A 128 3.87 -3.97 -10.35
N GLU A 129 3.04 -2.92 -10.25
CA GLU A 129 3.50 -1.61 -9.77
C GLU A 129 3.01 -1.30 -8.36
N ASN A 130 1.71 -1.50 -8.09
CA ASN A 130 1.12 -1.05 -6.82
C ASN A 130 1.42 -2.02 -5.69
N CYS A 131 1.28 -3.34 -5.89
CA CYS A 131 1.49 -4.30 -4.82
C CYS A 131 2.93 -4.29 -4.27
N PRO A 132 4.02 -4.24 -5.08
CA PRO A 132 5.37 -4.13 -4.55
C PRO A 132 5.58 -2.86 -3.75
N ARG A 133 5.06 -1.73 -4.24
CA ARG A 133 5.10 -0.45 -3.54
C ARG A 133 4.38 -0.50 -2.20
N ILE A 134 3.18 -1.08 -2.17
CA ILE A 134 2.41 -1.26 -0.93
C ILE A 134 3.20 -2.13 0.05
N SER A 135 3.74 -3.25 -0.42
CA SER A 135 4.53 -4.15 0.43
C SER A 135 5.74 -3.43 1.05
N HIS A 136 6.43 -2.60 0.26
CA HIS A 136 7.54 -1.78 0.72
C HIS A 136 7.14 -0.82 1.84
N VAL A 137 6.09 -0.02 1.63
CA VAL A 137 5.63 0.95 2.64
C VAL A 137 5.11 0.25 3.89
N LEU A 138 4.40 -0.88 3.73
CA LEU A 138 3.93 -1.69 4.85
C LEU A 138 5.06 -2.24 5.71
N SER A 139 6.16 -2.69 5.10
CA SER A 139 7.30 -3.27 5.82
C SER A 139 7.87 -2.32 6.87
N HIS A 140 7.97 -1.03 6.56
CA HIS A 140 8.44 -0.03 7.52
C HIS A 140 7.60 -0.07 8.81
N GLU A 141 6.28 -0.01 8.67
CA GLU A 141 5.39 0.12 9.82
C GLU A 141 5.20 -1.21 10.56
N ILE A 142 5.19 -2.34 9.85
CA ILE A 142 5.11 -3.68 10.48
C ILE A 142 6.33 -3.92 11.37
N LEU A 143 7.53 -3.68 10.85
CA LEU A 143 8.77 -3.84 11.62
C LEU A 143 8.81 -2.87 12.80
N ARG A 144 8.36 -1.62 12.63
CA ARG A 144 8.23 -0.65 13.73
C ARG A 144 7.27 -1.16 14.82
N MET A 145 6.10 -1.67 14.45
CA MET A 145 5.12 -2.25 15.38
C MET A 145 5.62 -3.52 16.08
N GLN A 146 6.55 -4.26 15.47
CA GLN A 146 7.26 -5.38 16.10
C GLN A 146 8.38 -4.94 17.07
N GLY A 147 8.61 -3.63 17.23
CA GLY A 147 9.66 -3.10 18.10
C GLY A 147 11.07 -3.20 17.52
N ARG A 148 11.21 -3.38 16.20
CA ARG A 148 12.50 -3.41 15.51
C ARG A 148 13.18 -2.05 15.56
N LYS A 149 14.51 -2.02 15.46
CA LYS A 149 15.27 -0.77 15.51
C LYS A 149 15.07 0.03 14.23
N LYS A 150 15.27 1.35 14.30
CA LYS A 150 15.17 2.26 13.14
C LYS A 150 16.00 1.79 11.94
N LYS A 151 17.20 1.27 12.18
CA LYS A 151 18.03 0.70 11.12
C LYS A 151 17.32 -0.44 10.36
N GLU A 152 16.64 -1.34 11.07
CA GLU A 152 15.93 -2.47 10.48
C GLU A 152 14.68 -2.00 9.73
N TYR A 153 13.81 -1.21 10.37
CA TYR A 153 12.56 -0.82 9.75
C TYR A 153 12.70 0.30 8.72
N PHE A 154 13.84 0.99 8.63
CA PHE A 154 14.04 2.09 7.67
C PHE A 154 15.14 1.77 6.65
N GLU A 155 16.38 1.57 7.09
CA GLU A 155 17.53 1.38 6.19
C GLU A 155 17.46 0.03 5.46
N ASN A 156 17.25 -1.08 6.18
CA ASN A 156 17.20 -2.40 5.55
C ASN A 156 16.03 -2.52 4.55
N VAL A 157 14.87 -1.93 4.88
CA VAL A 157 13.71 -1.90 3.98
C VAL A 157 14.02 -1.13 2.70
N HIS A 158 14.65 0.05 2.81
CA HIS A 158 15.07 0.83 1.64
C HIS A 158 16.15 0.11 0.82
N ASP A 159 17.09 -0.56 1.47
CA ASP A 159 18.13 -1.32 0.77
C ASP A 159 17.55 -2.53 0.04
N LEU A 160 16.59 -3.24 0.63
CA LEU A 160 15.85 -4.31 -0.04
C LEU A 160 15.05 -3.76 -1.23
N TRP A 161 14.35 -2.64 -1.06
CA TRP A 161 13.64 -1.99 -2.17
C TRP A 161 14.58 -1.63 -3.32
N ARG A 162 15.75 -1.07 -3.01
CA ARG A 162 16.80 -0.76 -4.00
C ARG A 162 17.28 -2.01 -4.73
N GLN A 163 17.45 -3.13 -4.02
CA GLN A 163 17.82 -4.39 -4.66
C GLN A 163 16.81 -4.82 -5.72
N HIS A 164 15.52 -4.65 -5.46
CA HIS A 164 14.47 -4.98 -6.42
C HIS A 164 14.41 -3.99 -7.59
N LYS A 165 14.44 -2.68 -7.33
CA LYS A 165 14.23 -1.65 -8.37
C LYS A 165 15.45 -1.36 -9.22
N GLU A 166 16.65 -1.42 -8.65
CA GLU A 166 17.87 -0.99 -9.33
C GLU A 166 18.83 -2.15 -9.62
N ARG A 167 18.81 -3.20 -8.79
CA ARG A 167 19.77 -4.31 -8.88
C ARG A 167 19.18 -5.59 -9.46
N GLY A 168 17.96 -5.52 -10.01
CA GLY A 168 17.32 -6.62 -10.73
C GLY A 168 16.89 -7.81 -9.85
N LYS A 169 16.83 -7.66 -8.51
CA LYS A 169 16.28 -8.71 -7.65
C LYS A 169 14.79 -8.89 -7.98
N PRO A 170 14.32 -10.09 -8.36
CA PRO A 170 12.92 -10.27 -8.75
C PRO A 170 11.99 -10.08 -7.56
N PHE A 171 10.82 -9.48 -7.80
CA PHE A 171 9.73 -9.48 -6.82
C PHE A 171 9.19 -10.88 -6.59
N LEU A 172 8.47 -11.02 -5.48
CA LEU A 172 7.70 -12.21 -5.18
C LEU A 172 6.31 -12.09 -5.83
N TYR A 173 6.02 -12.91 -6.85
CA TYR A 173 4.71 -12.98 -7.51
C TYR A 173 3.77 -14.05 -6.94
N PHE A 174 2.47 -13.76 -6.91
CA PHE A 174 1.44 -14.64 -6.36
C PHE A 174 0.19 -14.70 -7.23
N ASP A 175 -0.47 -15.84 -7.24
CA ASP A 175 -1.76 -16.05 -7.89
C ASP A 175 -2.95 -15.59 -7.01
N SER A 176 -4.17 -15.81 -7.50
CA SER A 176 -5.41 -15.48 -6.77
C SER A 176 -5.64 -16.29 -5.50
N GLN A 177 -4.94 -17.42 -5.34
CA GLN A 177 -4.96 -18.30 -4.17
C GLN A 177 -3.78 -18.02 -3.21
N PHE A 178 -3.01 -16.95 -3.46
CA PHE A 178 -1.83 -16.53 -2.70
C PHE A 178 -0.66 -17.53 -2.79
N LYS A 179 -0.64 -18.38 -3.82
CA LYS A 179 0.48 -19.30 -4.08
C LYS A 179 1.54 -18.61 -4.93
N ARG A 180 2.80 -19.00 -4.73
CA ARG A 180 3.94 -18.52 -5.52
C ARG A 180 3.73 -18.86 -6.99
N THR A 181 3.98 -17.88 -7.87
CA THR A 181 3.95 -18.06 -9.33
C THR A 181 5.08 -17.27 -10.00
N THR A 182 5.15 -17.30 -11.32
CA THR A 182 6.01 -16.45 -12.15
C THR A 182 5.39 -15.04 -12.27
N SER A 183 6.10 -14.10 -12.91
CA SER A 183 5.56 -12.75 -13.15
C SER A 183 4.37 -12.76 -14.11
N ASP A 184 4.35 -13.71 -15.06
CA ASP A 184 3.33 -13.80 -16.08
C ASP A 184 1.97 -14.18 -15.47
N GLY A 185 0.95 -13.35 -15.71
CA GLY A 185 -0.40 -13.55 -15.22
C GLY A 185 -0.56 -13.52 -13.69
N CYS A 186 0.43 -13.00 -12.95
CA CYS A 186 0.31 -12.91 -11.49
C CYS A 186 -0.81 -11.94 -11.07
N LYS A 187 -1.42 -12.21 -9.91
CA LYS A 187 -2.46 -11.34 -9.35
C LYS A 187 -1.88 -10.33 -8.36
N TYR A 188 -0.81 -10.68 -7.66
CA TYR A 188 -0.15 -9.82 -6.68
C TYR A 188 1.36 -9.97 -6.77
N ALA A 189 2.11 -8.93 -6.41
CA ALA A 189 3.55 -9.01 -6.24
C ALA A 189 4.02 -8.24 -4.99
N THR A 190 5.08 -8.70 -4.34
CA THR A 190 5.65 -8.05 -3.15
C THR A 190 7.16 -8.04 -3.18
N ILE A 191 7.79 -7.19 -2.36
CA ILE A 191 9.21 -7.35 -2.04
C ILE A 191 9.46 -8.72 -1.39
N ASP A 192 10.66 -9.24 -1.59
CA ASP A 192 11.12 -10.44 -0.90
C ASP A 192 11.58 -10.11 0.52
N ALA A 193 10.59 -10.02 1.41
CA ALA A 193 10.77 -9.69 2.82
C ALA A 193 11.55 -10.74 3.64
N SER A 194 11.94 -11.88 3.05
CA SER A 194 12.76 -12.88 3.75
C SER A 194 14.13 -12.37 4.18
N GLY A 195 14.60 -11.26 3.59
CA GLY A 195 15.84 -10.58 3.95
C GLY A 195 15.70 -9.49 5.01
N LEU A 196 14.52 -9.34 5.64
CA LEU A 196 14.23 -8.33 6.68
C LEU A 196 14.12 -8.93 8.09
#